data_AF-A0A3D8II12-F1
#
_entry.id   AF-A0A3D8II12-F1
#
_cell.length_a   1.000
_cell.length_b   1.000
_cell.length_c   1.000
_cell.angle_alpha   90.00
_cell.angle_beta   90.00
_cell.angle_gamma   90.00
#
_symmetry.space_group_name_H-M   'P 1'
#
loop_
_entity.id
_entity.type
_entity.pdbx_description
1 polymer ?
#
loop_
_entity_poly.entity_id
_entity_poly.type
_entity_poly.pdbx_seq_one_letter_code
_entity_poly.pdbx_strand_id
1 'polypeptide(L)'
;MKNNIKKPIPILTLAVIIAVGFVVGAGSFTFWYAKGFSYFSNDSKACNNCHVMNEVYKDWSIGSHKNYATCNDCHIPDGFVSKWLTKAQSGFSHAYSFTLKDIESNLSATQKSKTIVQENCIRCHSNMVSSVVNPTTKIVHNYDKSLSCVSCHKNIGHIRNF
;
A
#
# COMPACT_ATOMS: atom_id res chain seq x y z
N MET A 1 -8.22 -25.15 -57.13
CA MET A 1 -7.23 -24.63 -56.15
C MET A 1 -7.62 -23.18 -55.84
N LYS A 2 -8.19 -22.89 -54.65
CA LYS A 2 -8.52 -21.52 -54.24
C LYS A 2 -7.24 -20.86 -53.72
N ASN A 3 -6.71 -19.88 -54.46
CA ASN A 3 -5.59 -19.05 -54.00
C ASN A 3 -6.06 -18.21 -52.81
N ASN A 4 -5.58 -18.57 -51.61
CA ASN A 4 -5.70 -17.75 -50.41
C ASN A 4 -4.71 -16.59 -50.50
N ILE A 5 -5.10 -15.53 -51.20
CA ILE A 5 -4.37 -14.26 -51.21
C ILE A 5 -4.54 -13.65 -49.82
N LYS A 6 -3.53 -13.82 -48.96
CA LYS A 6 -3.46 -13.15 -47.66
C LYS A 6 -3.40 -11.65 -47.92
N LYS A 7 -4.47 -10.92 -47.59
CA LYS A 7 -4.46 -9.45 -47.66
C LYS A 7 -3.36 -8.92 -46.75
N PRO A 8 -2.53 -7.95 -47.21
CA PRO A 8 -1.47 -7.39 -46.38
C PRO A 8 -2.08 -6.75 -45.14
N ILE A 9 -1.47 -7.01 -43.98
CA ILE A 9 -1.91 -6.44 -42.71
C ILE A 9 -1.72 -4.91 -42.80
N PRO A 10 -2.75 -4.10 -42.48
CA PRO A 10 -2.61 -2.64 -42.48
C PRO A 10 -1.49 -2.21 -41.53
N ILE A 11 -0.70 -1.20 -41.91
CA ILE A 11 0.39 -0.66 -41.08
C ILE A 11 -0.11 -0.26 -39.69
N LEU A 12 -1.32 0.31 -39.61
CA LEU A 12 -1.98 0.65 -38.35
C LEU A 12 -2.22 -0.58 -37.47
N THR A 13 -2.67 -1.68 -38.06
CA THR A 13 -2.89 -2.95 -37.33
C THR A 13 -1.57 -3.51 -36.80
N LEU A 14 -0.50 -3.46 -37.60
CA LEU A 14 0.83 -3.88 -37.16
C LEU A 14 1.35 -3.00 -36.02
N ALA A 15 1.18 -1.68 -36.11
CA ALA A 15 1.58 -0.73 -35.07
C ALA A 15 0.83 -0.98 -33.75
N VAL A 16 -0.48 -1.24 -33.81
CA VAL A 16 -1.29 -1.59 -32.62
C VAL A 16 -0.81 -2.90 -31.99
N ILE A 17 -0.53 -3.93 -32.80
CA ILE A 17 -0.03 -5.23 -32.29
C ILE A 17 1.30 -5.03 -31.56
N ILE A 18 2.22 -4.25 -32.14
CA ILE A 18 3.52 -3.97 -31.52
C ILE A 18 3.35 -3.19 -30.22
N ALA A 19 2.50 -2.16 -30.21
CA ALA A 19 2.25 -1.36 -29.01
C ALA A 19 1.64 -2.21 -27.87
N VAL A 20 0.63 -3.03 -28.19
CA VAL A 20 0.02 -3.94 -27.21
C VAL A 20 1.02 -4.98 -26.74
N GLY A 21 1.79 -5.58 -27.64
CA GLY A 21 2.84 -6.55 -27.30
C GLY A 21 3.89 -5.95 -26.37
N PHE A 22 4.31 -4.71 -26.60
CA PHE A 22 5.23 -3.99 -25.73
C PHE A 22 4.62 -3.74 -24.35
N VAL A 23 3.38 -3.23 -24.28
CA VAL A 23 2.69 -2.96 -23.00
C VAL A 23 2.49 -4.26 -22.19
N VAL A 24 2.04 -5.34 -22.83
CA VAL A 24 1.84 -6.63 -22.17
C VAL A 24 3.18 -7.25 -21.74
N GLY A 25 4.20 -7.19 -22.60
CA GLY A 25 5.54 -7.72 -22.31
C GLY A 25 6.19 -6.97 -21.15
N ALA A 26 6.27 -5.64 -21.23
CA ALA A 26 6.82 -4.81 -20.17
C ALA A 26 6.01 -4.95 -18.87
N GLY A 27 4.67 -4.89 -18.95
CA GLY A 27 3.79 -5.04 -17.79
C GLY A 27 3.96 -6.39 -17.09
N SER A 28 4.01 -7.49 -17.86
CA SER A 28 4.22 -8.83 -17.31
C SER A 28 5.59 -9.00 -16.68
N PHE A 29 6.63 -8.48 -17.34
CA PHE A 29 7.99 -8.48 -16.81
C PHE A 29 8.07 -7.70 -15.50
N THR A 30 7.54 -6.48 -15.45
CA THR A 30 7.51 -5.65 -14.24
C THR A 30 6.72 -6.34 -13.13
N PHE A 31 5.55 -6.89 -13.43
CA PHE A 31 4.73 -7.61 -12.45
C PHE A 31 5.47 -8.82 -11.86
N TRP A 32 6.16 -9.60 -12.70
CA TRP A 32 6.95 -10.74 -12.25
C TRP A 32 8.17 -10.32 -11.42
N TYR A 33 8.93 -9.35 -11.92
CA TYR A 33 10.14 -8.83 -11.27
C TYR A 33 9.83 -8.21 -9.90
N ALA A 34 8.73 -7.45 -9.80
CA ALA A 34 8.26 -6.87 -8.55
C ALA A 34 7.54 -7.87 -7.62
N LYS A 35 7.50 -9.17 -7.97
CA LYS A 35 6.80 -10.23 -7.23
C LYS A 35 5.31 -9.90 -6.99
N GLY A 36 4.61 -9.47 -8.04
CA GLY A 36 3.23 -8.98 -8.02
C GLY A 36 2.24 -9.84 -7.24
N PHE A 37 2.34 -11.17 -7.33
CA PHE A 37 1.48 -12.08 -6.58
C PHE A 37 1.61 -11.98 -5.05
N SER A 38 2.78 -11.58 -4.55
CA SER A 38 3.00 -11.43 -3.10
C SER A 38 2.16 -10.32 -2.46
N TYR A 39 1.72 -9.31 -3.24
CA TYR A 39 0.88 -8.21 -2.76
C TYR A 39 -0.55 -8.64 -2.42
N PHE A 40 -1.00 -9.80 -2.90
CA PHE A 40 -2.29 -10.41 -2.53
C PHE A 40 -2.25 -11.09 -1.16
N SER A 41 -1.06 -11.20 -0.55
CA SER A 41 -0.89 -11.75 0.79
C SER A 41 -0.87 -10.66 1.89
N ASN A 42 -0.74 -11.11 3.13
CA ASN A 42 -0.47 -10.27 4.30
C ASN A 42 1.00 -10.29 4.74
N ASP A 43 1.90 -10.94 4.00
CA ASP A 43 3.31 -11.01 4.38
C ASP A 43 3.97 -9.63 4.24
N SER A 44 4.47 -9.08 5.36
CA SER A 44 5.20 -7.82 5.41
C SER A 44 6.40 -7.77 4.47
N LYS A 45 7.00 -8.93 4.12
CA LYS A 45 8.11 -8.99 3.14
C LYS A 45 7.71 -8.47 1.77
N ALA A 46 6.43 -8.59 1.39
CA ALA A 46 5.94 -8.07 0.12
C ALA A 46 6.04 -6.53 0.05
N CYS A 47 5.91 -5.84 1.18
CA CYS A 47 6.11 -4.40 1.26
C CYS A 47 7.57 -4.00 0.97
N ASN A 48 8.51 -4.93 1.11
CA ASN A 48 9.93 -4.72 0.86
C ASN A 48 10.40 -5.17 -0.54
N ASN A 49 9.48 -5.42 -1.47
CA ASN A 49 9.85 -5.74 -2.85
C ASN A 49 10.38 -4.53 -3.62
N CYS A 50 10.08 -3.32 -3.16
CA CYS A 50 10.58 -2.06 -3.74
C CYS A 50 11.60 -1.43 -2.79
N HIS A 51 12.76 -1.04 -3.32
CA HIS A 51 13.87 -0.51 -2.52
C HIS A 51 13.51 0.75 -1.70
N VAL A 52 12.57 1.57 -2.18
CA VAL A 52 12.04 2.75 -1.46
C VAL A 52 11.46 2.39 -0.09
N MET A 53 11.01 1.15 0.11
CA MET A 53 10.46 0.67 1.38
C MET A 53 11.50 0.00 2.30
N ASN A 54 12.75 -0.18 1.85
CA ASN A 54 13.80 -0.89 2.60
C ASN A 54 13.97 -0.39 4.03
N GLU A 55 14.03 0.92 4.17
CA GLU A 55 14.29 1.51 5.47
C GLU A 55 13.04 1.50 6.37
N VAL A 56 11.84 1.69 5.80
CA VAL A 56 10.56 1.56 6.50
C VAL A 56 10.38 0.12 7.01
N TYR A 57 10.66 -0.87 6.17
CA TYR A 57 10.60 -2.29 6.53
C TYR A 57 11.62 -2.63 7.61
N LYS A 58 12.85 -2.10 7.51
CA LYS A 58 13.89 -2.28 8.52
C LYS A 58 13.44 -1.76 9.88
N ASP A 59 12.89 -0.55 9.94
CA ASP A 59 12.40 0.04 11.19
C ASP A 59 11.32 -0.84 11.82
N TRP A 60 10.33 -1.28 11.05
CA TRP A 60 9.30 -2.21 11.51
C TRP A 60 9.90 -3.53 12.02
N SER A 61 10.89 -4.08 11.31
CA SER A 61 11.52 -5.37 11.65
C SER A 61 12.30 -5.37 12.97
N ILE A 62 12.61 -4.20 13.53
CA ILE A 62 13.22 -4.04 14.86
C ILE A 62 12.27 -3.40 15.87
N GLY A 63 11.08 -2.98 15.42
CA GLY A 63 10.05 -2.37 16.26
C GLY A 63 9.30 -3.39 17.12
N SER A 64 8.60 -2.88 18.15
CA SER A 64 7.89 -3.70 19.13
C SER A 64 6.76 -4.54 18.53
N HIS A 65 6.26 -4.18 17.35
CA HIS A 65 5.10 -4.83 16.72
C HIS A 65 5.45 -5.95 15.73
N LYS A 66 6.73 -6.16 15.40
CA LYS A 66 7.12 -7.12 14.36
C LYS A 66 6.59 -8.55 14.58
N ASN A 67 6.47 -8.95 15.85
CA ASN A 67 6.07 -10.30 16.26
C ASN A 67 4.54 -10.43 16.43
N TYR A 68 3.81 -9.32 16.36
CA TYR A 68 2.38 -9.26 16.70
C TYR A 68 1.51 -8.70 15.57
N ALA A 69 2.09 -7.91 14.67
CA ALA A 69 1.37 -7.23 13.60
C ALA A 69 2.19 -7.14 12.32
N THR A 70 1.54 -7.43 11.20
CA THR A 70 2.05 -7.22 9.84
C THR A 70 1.91 -5.76 9.42
N CYS A 71 2.53 -5.36 8.31
CA CYS A 71 2.32 -4.02 7.74
C CYS A 71 0.83 -3.74 7.48
N ASN A 72 0.08 -4.74 7.01
CA ASN A 72 -1.34 -4.58 6.70
C ASN A 72 -2.19 -4.41 7.97
N ASP A 73 -1.80 -4.99 9.10
CA ASP A 73 -2.58 -4.88 10.35
C ASP A 73 -2.62 -3.45 10.89
N CYS A 74 -1.64 -2.61 10.50
CA CYS A 74 -1.62 -1.19 10.79
C CYS A 74 -2.15 -0.34 9.62
N HIS A 75 -1.69 -0.58 8.39
CA HIS A 75 -1.91 0.32 7.24
C HIS A 75 -3.13 0.02 6.38
N ILE A 76 -3.82 -1.10 6.62
CA ILE A 76 -5.00 -1.51 5.86
C ILE A 76 -6.18 -1.67 6.82
N PRO A 77 -7.37 -1.12 6.50
CA PRO A 77 -8.52 -1.24 7.37
C PRO A 77 -8.99 -2.69 7.46
N ASP A 78 -9.66 -3.00 8.56
CA ASP A 78 -10.34 -4.28 8.73
C ASP A 78 -11.59 -4.37 7.84
N GLY A 79 -12.07 -5.60 7.62
CA GLY A 79 -13.20 -5.90 6.73
C GLY A 79 -12.76 -6.25 5.31
N PHE A 80 -13.46 -7.21 4.69
CA PHE A 80 -13.04 -7.77 3.41
C PHE A 80 -13.02 -6.72 2.28
N VAL A 81 -14.13 -6.00 2.09
CA VAL A 81 -14.29 -5.03 0.99
C VAL A 81 -13.36 -3.83 1.16
N SER A 82 -13.35 -3.23 2.35
CA SER A 82 -12.48 -2.09 2.72
C SER A 82 -11.01 -2.42 2.56
N LYS A 83 -10.58 -3.62 2.99
CA LYS A 83 -9.22 -4.12 2.82
C LYS A 83 -8.83 -4.15 1.35
N TRP A 84 -9.60 -4.84 0.51
CA TRP A 84 -9.23 -5.02 -0.91
C TRP A 84 -9.32 -3.72 -1.71
N LEU A 85 -10.31 -2.88 -1.43
CA LEU A 85 -10.41 -1.56 -2.04
C LEU A 85 -9.21 -0.68 -1.68
N THR A 86 -8.83 -0.65 -0.39
CA THR A 86 -7.68 0.13 0.06
C THR A 86 -6.37 -0.42 -0.51
N LYS A 87 -6.19 -1.75 -0.54
CA LYS A 87 -5.01 -2.37 -1.16
C LYS A 87 -4.89 -2.02 -2.64
N ALA A 88 -6.01 -2.03 -3.38
CA ALA A 88 -6.01 -1.65 -4.80
C ALA A 88 -5.66 -0.16 -5.00
N GLN A 89 -6.29 0.72 -4.23
CA GLN A 89 -6.04 2.16 -4.30
C GLN A 89 -4.60 2.52 -3.92
N SER A 90 -4.11 2.00 -2.80
CA SER A 90 -2.74 2.25 -2.34
C SER A 90 -1.73 1.61 -3.28
N GLY A 91 -1.98 0.39 -3.76
CA GLY A 91 -1.12 -0.29 -4.74
C GLY A 91 -0.96 0.51 -6.03
N PHE A 92 -2.06 1.02 -6.59
CA PHE A 92 -2.02 1.89 -7.76
C PHE A 92 -1.30 3.21 -7.47
N SER A 93 -1.61 3.87 -6.35
CA SER A 93 -0.97 5.14 -5.97
C SER A 93 0.54 4.99 -5.76
N HIS A 94 0.99 3.87 -5.18
CA HIS A 94 2.40 3.55 -5.00
C HIS A 94 3.08 3.25 -6.34
N ALA A 95 2.47 2.40 -7.18
CA ALA A 95 3.00 2.10 -8.51
C ALA A 95 3.16 3.38 -9.35
N TYR A 96 2.17 4.27 -9.33
CA TYR A 96 2.24 5.56 -10.01
C TYR A 96 3.35 6.44 -9.45
N SER A 97 3.40 6.62 -8.13
CA SER A 97 4.36 7.54 -7.50
C SER A 97 5.80 7.04 -7.63
N PHE A 98 6.03 5.73 -7.46
CA PHE A 98 7.39 5.17 -7.51
C PHE A 98 7.94 5.01 -8.92
N THR A 99 7.07 5.04 -9.94
CA THR A 99 7.49 4.90 -11.35
C THR A 99 7.59 6.24 -12.06
N LEU A 100 6.68 7.18 -11.77
CA LEU A 100 6.50 8.39 -12.58
C LEU A 100 6.80 9.70 -11.86
N LYS A 101 6.97 9.67 -10.52
CA LYS A 101 7.31 10.86 -9.75
C LYS A 101 8.74 10.76 -9.23
N ASP A 102 9.35 11.93 -9.11
CA ASP A 102 10.50 12.10 -8.24
C ASP A 102 9.97 12.25 -6.81
N ILE A 103 10.32 11.30 -5.95
CA ILE A 103 9.83 11.24 -4.57
C ILE A 103 10.97 11.49 -3.60
N GLU A 104 10.72 12.35 -2.62
CA GLU A 104 11.67 12.61 -1.55
C GLU A 104 11.95 11.34 -0.74
N SER A 105 13.16 11.24 -0.18
CA SER A 105 13.54 10.15 0.72
C SER A 105 12.72 10.15 2.02
N ASN A 106 12.14 11.29 2.39
CA ASN A 106 11.27 11.42 3.56
C ASN A 106 9.80 11.15 3.18
N LEU A 107 9.37 9.91 3.29
CA LEU A 107 8.00 9.50 3.05
C LEU A 107 7.09 9.97 4.19
N SER A 108 5.96 10.62 3.86
CA SER A 108 4.89 10.89 4.81
C SER A 108 3.58 10.22 4.40
N ALA A 109 2.86 9.71 5.38
CA ALA A 109 1.56 9.11 5.21
C ALA A 109 0.48 10.15 4.88
N THR A 110 -0.42 9.78 3.99
CA THR A 110 -1.62 10.57 3.69
C THR A 110 -2.57 10.60 4.89
N GLN A 111 -3.40 11.64 5.00
CA GLN A 111 -4.39 11.74 6.09
C GLN A 111 -5.29 10.49 6.20
N LYS A 112 -5.65 9.89 5.05
CA LYS A 112 -6.39 8.63 5.01
C LYS A 112 -5.63 7.49 5.69
N SER A 113 -4.33 7.33 5.39
CA SER A 113 -3.49 6.31 6.05
C SER A 113 -3.35 6.59 7.55
N LYS A 114 -3.17 7.87 7.93
CA LYS A 114 -3.15 8.29 9.35
C LYS A 114 -4.43 7.90 10.09
N THR A 115 -5.57 7.98 9.41
CA THR A 115 -6.88 7.57 9.95
C THR A 115 -6.96 6.07 10.17
N ILE A 116 -6.62 5.29 9.15
CA ILE A 116 -6.63 3.82 9.21
C ILE A 116 -5.70 3.30 10.31
N VAL A 117 -4.49 3.86 10.44
CA VAL A 117 -3.53 3.44 11.46
C VAL A 117 -4.07 3.67 12.87
N GLN A 118 -4.67 4.83 13.14
CA GLN A 118 -5.26 5.13 14.44
C GLN A 118 -6.40 4.17 14.80
N GLU A 119 -7.30 3.90 13.85
CA GLU A 119 -8.40 2.95 14.04
C GLU A 119 -7.87 1.55 14.34
N ASN A 120 -6.81 1.13 13.65
CA ASN A 120 -6.16 -0.15 13.89
C ASN A 120 -5.41 -0.22 15.23
N CYS A 121 -4.80 0.89 15.69
CA CYS A 121 -4.26 0.98 17.06
C CYS A 121 -5.36 0.71 18.09
N ILE A 122 -6.51 1.40 17.96
CA ILE A 122 -7.64 1.27 18.88
C ILE A 122 -8.24 -0.14 18.81
N ARG A 123 -8.32 -0.75 17.62
CA ARG A 123 -8.86 -2.11 17.42
C ARG A 123 -8.11 -3.13 18.28
N CYS A 124 -6.78 -3.13 18.24
CA CYS A 124 -5.97 -4.07 19.03
C CYS A 124 -5.82 -3.67 20.50
N HIS A 125 -5.77 -2.36 20.80
CA HIS A 125 -5.58 -1.84 22.16
C HIS A 125 -6.88 -1.42 22.86
N SER A 126 -8.04 -1.86 22.36
CA SER A 126 -9.37 -1.42 22.81
C SER A 126 -9.57 -1.55 24.32
N ASN A 127 -9.10 -2.63 24.93
CA ASN A 127 -9.18 -2.84 26.38
C ASN A 127 -8.41 -1.76 27.17
N MET A 128 -7.21 -1.38 26.71
CA MET A 128 -6.41 -0.33 27.34
C MET A 128 -7.03 1.05 27.09
N VAL A 129 -7.43 1.30 25.85
CA VAL A 129 -7.95 2.59 25.40
C VAL A 129 -9.31 2.88 26.02
N SER A 130 -10.18 1.89 26.18
CA SER A 130 -11.53 2.06 26.76
C SER A 130 -11.54 2.60 28.20
N SER A 131 -10.43 2.40 28.94
CA SER A 131 -10.27 2.88 30.32
C SER A 131 -9.67 4.29 30.41
N VAL A 132 -9.09 4.80 29.33
CA VAL A 132 -8.33 6.08 29.30
C VAL A 132 -8.97 7.10 28.35
N VAL A 133 -9.60 6.62 27.27
CA VAL A 133 -10.38 7.41 26.32
C VAL A 133 -11.84 7.27 26.72
N ASN A 134 -12.37 8.29 27.39
CA ASN A 134 -13.75 8.31 27.85
C ASN A 134 -14.73 8.11 26.67
N PRO A 135 -15.57 7.06 26.63
CA PRO A 135 -16.53 6.82 25.55
C PRO A 135 -17.63 7.89 25.41
N THR A 136 -17.75 8.86 26.33
CA THR A 136 -18.57 10.07 26.12
C THR A 136 -17.97 11.07 25.13
N THR A 137 -16.70 10.91 24.72
CA THR A 137 -16.10 11.62 23.58
C THR A 137 -16.35 10.90 22.26
N LYS A 138 -17.56 10.34 22.09
CA LYS A 138 -18.09 9.81 20.82
C LYS A 138 -17.57 10.61 19.64
N ILE A 139 -16.81 10.01 18.72
CA ILE A 139 -16.72 10.21 17.25
C ILE A 139 -16.66 11.67 16.70
N VAL A 140 -16.69 12.71 17.54
CA VAL A 140 -17.07 14.10 17.23
C VAL A 140 -16.00 15.10 17.74
N HIS A 141 -14.90 14.63 18.33
CA HIS A 141 -13.73 15.48 18.43
C HIS A 141 -13.00 15.41 17.10
N ASN A 142 -13.19 16.47 16.29
CA ASN A 142 -12.41 16.80 15.09
C ASN A 142 -11.16 15.93 15.01
N TYR A 143 -11.17 14.95 14.12
CA TYR A 143 -10.06 14.00 13.97
C TYR A 143 -8.72 14.74 13.84
N ASP A 144 -8.76 15.94 13.26
CA ASP A 144 -7.66 16.88 13.09
C ASP A 144 -7.12 17.51 14.40
N LYS A 145 -7.87 17.42 15.51
CA LYS A 145 -7.52 17.98 16.84
C LYS A 145 -7.44 16.93 17.95
N SER A 146 -7.90 15.69 17.72
CA SER A 146 -7.66 14.59 18.65
C SER A 146 -6.20 14.16 18.62
N LEU A 147 -5.56 13.95 19.78
CA LEU A 147 -4.21 13.37 19.81
C LEU A 147 -4.24 11.97 19.20
N SER A 148 -3.39 11.72 18.20
CA SER A 148 -3.18 10.37 17.66
C SER A 148 -2.29 9.56 18.59
N CYS A 149 -2.45 8.23 18.61
CA CYS A 149 -1.59 7.34 19.39
C CYS A 149 -0.11 7.56 19.07
N VAL A 150 0.20 7.73 17.78
CA VAL A 150 1.56 7.93 17.28
C VAL A 150 2.12 9.34 17.56
N SER A 151 1.30 10.30 18.01
CA SER A 151 1.78 11.62 18.44
C SER A 151 2.70 11.52 19.65
N CYS A 152 2.43 10.57 20.56
CA CYS A 152 3.29 10.27 21.71
C CYS A 152 4.12 9.01 21.47
N HIS A 153 3.55 7.98 20.84
CA HIS A 153 4.23 6.71 20.59
C HIS A 153 4.88 6.69 19.20
N LYS A 154 5.89 7.53 19.00
CA LYS A 154 6.47 7.84 17.67
C LYS A 154 7.24 6.69 17.00
N ASN A 155 7.71 5.70 17.76
CA ASN A 155 8.64 4.67 17.28
C ASN A 155 8.07 3.24 17.27
N ILE A 156 6.74 3.10 17.31
CA ILE A 156 6.10 1.78 17.42
C ILE A 156 6.22 0.99 16.12
N GLY A 157 5.91 1.65 15.00
CA GLY A 157 5.90 1.07 13.66
C GLY A 157 7.18 1.36 12.91
N HIS A 158 7.60 2.63 12.89
CA HIS A 158 8.76 3.12 12.16
C HIS A 158 9.55 4.08 13.05
N ILE A 159 10.86 4.23 12.85
CA ILE A 159 11.71 5.16 13.63
C ILE A 159 11.65 6.57 13.03
N ARG A 160 11.39 6.65 11.72
CA ARG A 160 11.17 7.89 10.98
C ARG A 160 9.74 8.42 11.12
N ASN A 161 9.55 9.68 10.77
CA ASN A 161 8.27 10.35 10.83
C ASN A 161 7.21 9.71 9.90
N PHE A 162 5.96 9.83 10.34
CA PHE A 162 4.74 9.34 9.70
C PHE A 162 3.91 10.51 9.12
#